data_AF-A0A6C0KPS5-F1
#
_entry.id   AF-A0A6C0KPS5-F1
#
_cell.length_a   1.000
_cell.length_b   1.000
_cell.length_c   1.000
_cell.angle_alpha   90.00
_cell.angle_beta   90.00
_cell.angle_gamma   90.00
#
_symmetry.space_group_name_H-M   'P 1'
#
loop_
_entity.id
_entity.type
_entity.pdbx_description
1 polymer ?
#
loop_
_entity_poly.entity_id
_entity_poly.type
_entity_poly.pdbx_seq_one_letter_code
_entity_poly.pdbx_strand_id
1 'polypeptide(L)'
;MGIRYLNRVLRENCLDSIQCIHLSDLSGKNIVIDTSIYLYKYESEEALLENFYVMLSLFRYYNIIPIFIFDGKPPPEKRALLIKRKDDREDALEEYNNLKYRLESDDDKLNYSDKKNIINSMDLLKKQFVQINKDKIEKVKSLIRAYGATYYDAPGESDELCALLVIKKKVWACLSEDMDLFVYGCTRVLRYLSLLSHSVVLYSMKGILEELHMEQKEFKEICVLSGTDYNINSDCQTGRGFINLNNTLKYFRKFKESKSHLSFYEWLHLTTNYISDFELLDKINNMFDLNKKNIESFQHFTKNIKIMNGPIILNEVKNIMKEEDFIFV
;
A
#
# COMPACT_ATOMS: atom_id res chain seq x y z
N MET A 1 -2.48 3.27 -4.94
CA MET A 1 -1.77 4.41 -4.34
C MET A 1 -0.30 4.26 -4.69
N GLY A 2 0.46 5.36 -4.66
CA GLY A 2 1.87 5.36 -5.02
C GLY A 2 2.14 5.48 -6.53
N ILE A 3 3.31 5.02 -6.95
CA ILE A 3 3.86 5.31 -8.29
C ILE A 3 3.07 4.64 -9.42
N ARG A 4 2.50 5.47 -10.30
CA ARG A 4 1.69 5.02 -11.44
C ARG A 4 2.50 4.12 -12.37
N TYR A 5 1.88 3.02 -12.81
CA TYR A 5 2.44 2.01 -13.72
C TYR A 5 3.67 1.21 -13.24
N LEU A 6 4.21 1.48 -12.05
CA LEU A 6 5.40 0.78 -11.55
C LEU A 6 5.20 -0.73 -11.48
N ASN A 7 4.06 -1.18 -10.97
CA ASN A 7 3.77 -2.60 -10.86
C ASN A 7 3.76 -3.32 -12.21
N ARG A 8 3.19 -2.69 -13.25
CA ARG A 8 3.20 -3.25 -14.60
C ARG A 8 4.62 -3.41 -15.11
N VAL A 9 5.44 -2.37 -14.98
CA VAL A 9 6.85 -2.40 -15.39
C VAL A 9 7.61 -3.50 -14.64
N LEU A 10 7.43 -3.62 -13.33
CA LEU A 10 8.09 -4.66 -12.55
C LEU A 10 7.63 -6.06 -12.96
N ARG A 11 6.34 -6.30 -13.18
CA ARG A 11 5.85 -7.61 -13.63
C ARG A 11 6.30 -8.00 -15.04
N GLU A 12 6.51 -7.02 -15.92
CA GLU A 12 6.98 -7.26 -17.29
C GLU A 12 8.50 -7.50 -17.36
N ASN A 13 9.28 -6.86 -16.47
CA ASN A 13 10.75 -6.87 -16.55
C ASN A 13 11.45 -7.64 -15.43
N CYS A 14 10.73 -8.04 -14.37
CA CYS A 14 11.31 -8.67 -13.18
C CYS A 14 10.58 -9.98 -12.83
N LEU A 15 10.58 -10.95 -13.75
CA LEU A 15 9.80 -12.19 -13.61
C LEU A 15 10.38 -13.11 -12.54
N ASP A 16 11.70 -13.16 -12.39
CA ASP A 16 12.35 -14.07 -11.44
C ASP A 16 12.21 -13.56 -9.99
N SER A 17 12.13 -12.24 -9.82
CA SER A 17 12.03 -11.59 -8.50
C SER A 17 10.61 -11.42 -7.97
N ILE A 18 9.59 -11.76 -8.77
CA ILE A 18 8.18 -11.66 -8.42
C ILE A 18 7.55 -13.05 -8.50
N GLN A 19 7.29 -13.65 -7.35
CA GLN A 19 6.88 -15.05 -7.27
C GLN A 19 5.58 -15.18 -6.48
N CYS A 20 4.63 -15.95 -6.99
CA CYS A 20 3.48 -16.39 -6.21
C CYS A 20 3.91 -17.56 -5.33
N ILE A 21 3.79 -17.41 -4.01
CA ILE A 21 4.17 -18.41 -3.02
C ILE A 21 2.98 -18.77 -2.14
N HIS A 22 3.04 -19.94 -1.50
CA HIS A 22 2.00 -20.36 -0.55
C HIS A 22 2.34 -19.86 0.85
N LEU A 23 1.32 -19.63 1.69
CA LEU A 23 1.55 -19.14 3.07
C LEU A 23 2.38 -20.11 3.93
N SER A 24 2.38 -21.41 3.61
CA SER A 24 3.25 -22.38 4.28
C SER A 24 4.74 -22.05 4.15
N ASP A 25 5.14 -21.42 3.05
CA ASP A 25 6.55 -21.07 2.78
C ASP A 25 7.03 -19.93 3.71
N LEU A 26 6.08 -19.26 4.37
CA LEU A 26 6.30 -18.18 5.32
C LEU A 26 6.27 -18.65 6.77
N SER A 27 6.25 -19.97 7.01
CA SER A 27 6.21 -20.52 8.37
C SER A 27 7.40 -20.07 9.21
N GLY A 28 7.12 -19.65 10.45
CA GLY A 28 8.09 -19.11 11.39
C GLY A 28 8.58 -17.69 11.05
N LYS A 29 8.06 -17.04 10.01
CA LYS A 29 8.45 -15.68 9.65
C LYS A 29 7.62 -14.64 10.40
N ASN A 30 8.29 -13.57 10.81
CA ASN A 30 7.64 -12.35 11.30
C ASN A 30 7.27 -11.46 10.11
N ILE A 31 6.02 -11.06 9.99
CA ILE A 31 5.52 -10.25 8.87
C ILE A 31 4.85 -9.00 9.43
N VAL A 32 5.28 -7.83 8.98
CA VAL A 32 4.59 -6.57 9.30
C VAL A 32 3.48 -6.34 8.29
N ILE A 33 2.33 -5.87 8.73
CA ILE A 33 1.13 -5.68 7.92
C ILE A 33 0.74 -4.21 7.98
N ASP A 34 0.65 -3.59 6.81
CA ASP A 34 0.03 -2.29 6.65
C ASP A 34 -1.48 -2.46 6.78
N THR A 35 -2.01 -2.13 7.95
CA THR A 35 -3.37 -2.52 8.34
C THR A 35 -4.41 -1.66 7.64
N SER A 36 -4.09 -0.40 7.34
CA SER A 36 -5.01 0.56 6.72
C SER A 36 -5.52 0.05 5.38
N ILE A 37 -4.66 -0.53 4.54
CA ILE A 37 -5.07 -1.08 3.24
C ILE A 37 -6.13 -2.18 3.41
N TYR A 38 -5.94 -3.08 4.37
CA TYR A 38 -6.86 -4.18 4.63
C TYR A 38 -8.15 -3.74 5.32
N LEU A 39 -8.09 -2.72 6.17
CA LEU A 39 -9.27 -2.09 6.74
C LEU A 39 -10.22 -1.62 5.63
N TYR A 40 -9.73 -0.81 4.68
CA TYR A 40 -10.56 -0.30 3.57
C TYR A 40 -11.00 -1.40 2.61
N LYS A 41 -10.11 -2.36 2.31
CA LYS A 41 -10.44 -3.49 1.44
C LYS A 41 -11.60 -4.31 2.02
N TYR A 42 -11.48 -4.78 3.26
CA TYR A 42 -12.47 -5.68 3.85
C TYR A 42 -13.76 -4.97 4.22
N GLU A 43 -13.69 -3.68 4.59
CA GLU A 43 -14.90 -2.86 4.75
C GLU A 43 -15.64 -2.69 3.42
N SER A 44 -14.93 -2.52 2.29
CA SER A 44 -15.56 -2.44 0.96
C SER A 44 -16.26 -3.72 0.52
N GLU A 45 -15.88 -4.85 1.13
CA GLU A 45 -16.47 -6.17 0.94
C GLU A 45 -17.59 -6.46 1.95
N GLU A 46 -17.92 -5.51 2.84
CA GLU A 46 -18.89 -5.67 3.94
C GLU A 46 -18.60 -6.86 4.86
N ALA A 47 -17.34 -7.25 4.97
CA ALA A 47 -16.88 -8.41 5.74
C ALA A 47 -15.61 -8.07 6.54
N LEU A 48 -15.64 -6.94 7.24
CA LEU A 48 -14.46 -6.39 7.91
C LEU A 48 -13.90 -7.35 8.96
N LEU A 49 -14.71 -7.72 9.95
CA LEU A 49 -14.24 -8.52 11.08
C LEU A 49 -13.99 -9.97 10.68
N GLU A 50 -14.81 -10.53 9.80
CA GLU A 50 -14.71 -11.89 9.27
C GLU A 50 -13.41 -12.07 8.50
N ASN A 51 -13.09 -11.15 7.59
CA ASN A 51 -11.84 -11.24 6.84
C ASN A 51 -10.61 -11.05 7.73
N PHE A 52 -10.67 -10.15 8.73
CA PHE A 52 -9.59 -10.05 9.72
C PHE A 52 -9.45 -11.33 10.56
N TYR A 53 -10.56 -11.94 10.97
CA TYR A 53 -10.57 -13.21 11.69
C TYR A 53 -9.96 -14.34 10.87
N VAL A 54 -10.35 -14.47 9.59
CA VAL A 54 -9.79 -15.46 8.66
C VAL A 54 -8.30 -15.20 8.45
N MET A 55 -7.90 -13.95 8.21
CA MET A 55 -6.50 -13.58 8.04
C MET A 55 -5.64 -13.95 9.26
N LEU A 56 -6.10 -13.62 10.47
CA LEU A 56 -5.44 -13.99 11.73
C LEU A 56 -5.35 -15.52 11.90
N SER A 57 -6.43 -16.22 11.57
CA SER A 57 -6.49 -17.68 11.64
C SER A 57 -5.54 -18.36 10.67
N LEU A 58 -5.41 -17.85 9.45
CA LEU A 58 -4.44 -18.36 8.47
C LEU A 58 -3.01 -18.12 8.92
N PHE A 59 -2.68 -16.92 9.40
CA PHE A 59 -1.33 -16.67 9.91
C PHE A 59 -0.98 -17.60 11.07
N ARG A 60 -1.91 -17.79 12.01
CA ARG A 60 -1.74 -18.74 13.10
C ARG A 60 -1.54 -20.17 12.61
N TYR A 61 -2.39 -20.62 11.69
CA TYR A 61 -2.36 -21.98 11.13
C TYR A 61 -1.02 -22.28 10.45
N TYR A 62 -0.47 -21.33 9.68
CA TYR A 62 0.83 -21.47 9.02
C TYR A 62 2.03 -21.09 9.92
N ASN A 63 1.81 -20.79 11.19
CA ASN A 63 2.84 -20.35 12.14
C ASN A 63 3.60 -19.09 11.66
N ILE A 64 2.88 -18.18 11.01
CA ILE A 64 3.33 -16.83 10.68
C ILE A 64 3.05 -15.95 11.91
N ILE A 65 3.97 -15.03 12.21
CA ILE A 65 3.83 -14.10 13.35
C ILE A 65 3.56 -12.69 12.80
N PRO A 66 2.27 -12.27 12.75
CA PRO A 66 1.90 -10.98 12.18
C PRO A 66 2.08 -9.83 13.17
N ILE A 67 2.44 -8.66 12.65
CA ILE A 67 2.44 -7.39 13.40
C ILE A 67 1.64 -6.38 12.60
N PHE A 68 0.54 -5.90 13.16
CA PHE A 68 -0.35 -4.95 12.51
C PHE A 68 0.08 -3.52 12.81
N ILE A 69 0.35 -2.72 11.77
CA ILE A 69 0.65 -1.30 11.92
C ILE A 69 -0.54 -0.50 11.41
N PHE A 70 -1.05 0.38 12.26
CA PHE A 70 -2.11 1.32 11.93
C PHE A 70 -1.51 2.69 11.62
N ASP A 71 -2.11 3.43 10.69
CA ASP A 71 -1.70 4.80 10.41
C ASP A 71 -1.93 5.72 11.61
N GLY A 72 -0.97 6.62 11.81
CA GLY A 72 -1.06 7.74 12.74
C GLY A 72 -1.52 9.01 12.07
N LYS A 73 -0.89 10.13 12.44
CA LYS A 73 -1.23 11.43 11.89
C LYS A 73 -0.60 11.60 10.50
N PRO A 74 -1.39 11.88 9.45
CA PRO A 74 -0.84 12.09 8.12
C PRO A 74 0.05 13.34 8.08
N PRO A 75 1.11 13.33 7.26
CA PRO A 75 2.03 14.45 7.12
C PRO A 75 1.37 15.63 6.40
N PRO A 76 1.82 16.88 6.64
CA PRO A 76 1.19 18.08 6.07
C PRO A 76 1.17 18.09 4.54
N GLU A 77 2.16 17.46 3.90
CA GLU A 77 2.31 17.34 2.45
C GLU A 77 1.14 16.58 1.80
N LYS A 78 0.51 15.64 2.52
CA LYS A 78 -0.64 14.88 2.02
C LYS A 78 -1.98 15.61 2.15
N ARG A 79 -2.04 16.81 2.74
CA ARG A 79 -3.30 17.55 2.91
C ARG A 79 -4.05 17.79 1.60
N ALA A 80 -3.34 18.20 0.55
CA ALA A 80 -3.94 18.42 -0.77
C ALA A 80 -4.54 17.12 -1.35
N LEU A 81 -3.82 16.01 -1.24
CA LEU A 81 -4.30 14.69 -1.64
C LEU A 81 -5.51 14.24 -0.82
N LEU A 82 -5.51 14.51 0.49
CA LEU A 82 -6.63 14.15 1.37
C LEU A 82 -7.90 14.94 1.05
N ILE A 83 -7.77 16.23 0.70
CA ILE A 83 -8.88 17.06 0.21
C ILE A 83 -9.40 16.50 -1.10
N LYS A 84 -8.52 16.25 -2.08
CA LYS A 84 -8.92 15.64 -3.35
C LYS A 84 -9.65 14.31 -3.16
N ARG A 85 -9.11 13.42 -2.31
CA ARG A 85 -9.77 12.15 -1.97
C ARG A 85 -11.13 12.37 -1.30
N LYS A 86 -11.36 13.48 -0.61
CA LYS A 86 -12.66 13.80 0.00
C LYS A 86 -13.65 14.23 -1.08
N ASP A 87 -13.20 15.08 -2.01
CA ASP A 87 -14.02 15.56 -3.13
C ASP A 87 -14.40 14.39 -4.06
N ASP A 88 -13.42 13.57 -4.47
CA ASP A 88 -13.64 12.35 -5.28
C ASP A 88 -14.64 11.39 -4.61
N ARG A 89 -14.70 11.37 -3.27
CA ARG A 89 -15.64 10.55 -2.50
C ARG A 89 -17.05 11.12 -2.51
N GLU A 90 -17.19 12.44 -2.43
CA GLU A 90 -18.48 13.12 -2.50
C GLU A 90 -19.09 12.94 -3.91
N ASP A 91 -18.29 13.10 -4.95
CA ASP A 91 -18.69 12.87 -6.35
C ASP A 91 -19.15 11.42 -6.59
N ALA A 92 -18.38 10.43 -6.10
CA ALA A 92 -18.72 9.01 -6.22
C ALA A 92 -20.02 8.65 -5.47
N LEU A 93 -20.27 9.29 -4.32
CA LEU A 93 -21.50 9.09 -3.54
C LEU A 93 -22.72 9.69 -4.27
N GLU A 94 -22.57 10.88 -4.87
CA GLU A 94 -23.62 11.50 -5.67
C GLU A 94 -23.97 10.64 -6.89
N GLU A 95 -22.97 10.16 -7.63
CA GLU A 95 -23.18 9.28 -8.78
C GLU A 95 -23.86 7.96 -8.37
N TYR A 96 -23.45 7.37 -7.25
CA TYR A 96 -24.08 6.17 -6.70
C TYR A 96 -25.57 6.39 -6.39
N ASN A 97 -25.91 7.51 -5.74
CA ASN A 97 -27.30 7.83 -5.41
C ASN A 97 -28.14 8.08 -6.67
N ASN A 98 -27.57 8.72 -7.69
CA ASN A 98 -28.24 8.92 -8.98
C ASN A 98 -28.51 7.58 -9.69
N LEU A 99 -27.55 6.65 -9.70
CA LEU A 99 -27.74 5.31 -10.25
C LEU A 99 -28.77 4.50 -9.46
N LYS A 100 -28.75 4.60 -8.13
CA LYS A 100 -29.75 3.96 -7.26
C LYS A 100 -31.15 4.46 -7.56
N TYR A 101 -31.34 5.79 -7.64
CA TYR A 101 -32.63 6.38 -7.98
C TYR A 101 -33.10 5.94 -9.37
N ARG A 102 -32.20 5.89 -10.36
CA ARG A 102 -32.53 5.42 -11.72
C ARG A 102 -32.97 3.95 -11.73
N LEU A 103 -32.34 3.11 -10.92
CA LEU A 103 -32.72 1.70 -10.78
C LEU A 103 -34.10 1.54 -10.12
N GLU A 104 -34.41 2.37 -9.12
CA GLU A 104 -35.71 2.37 -8.43
C GLU A 104 -36.85 3.00 -9.28
N SER A 105 -36.56 4.03 -10.08
CA SER A 105 -37.57 4.81 -10.82
C SER A 105 -37.89 4.28 -12.22
N ASP A 106 -36.93 3.66 -12.90
CA ASP A 106 -37.09 3.11 -14.25
C ASP A 106 -37.05 1.56 -14.27
N ASP A 107 -37.36 0.89 -13.14
CA ASP A 107 -37.24 -0.57 -13.00
C ASP A 107 -38.03 -1.35 -14.07
N ASP A 108 -39.18 -0.82 -14.51
CA ASP A 108 -40.04 -1.40 -15.56
C ASP A 108 -39.54 -1.15 -17.00
N LYS A 109 -38.64 -0.18 -17.21
CA LYS A 109 -38.11 0.20 -18.54
C LYS A 109 -36.72 -0.35 -18.83
N LEU A 110 -35.98 -0.77 -17.80
CA LEU A 110 -34.61 -1.25 -17.92
C LEU A 110 -34.57 -2.73 -18.30
N ASN A 111 -33.80 -3.06 -19.35
CA ASN A 111 -33.55 -4.45 -19.70
C ASN A 111 -32.61 -5.10 -18.67
N TYR A 112 -32.59 -6.43 -18.59
CA TYR A 112 -31.74 -7.20 -17.68
C TYR A 112 -30.25 -6.84 -17.81
N SER A 113 -29.78 -6.60 -19.04
CA SER A 113 -28.39 -6.17 -19.30
C SER A 113 -28.08 -4.80 -18.70
N ASP A 114 -29.02 -3.86 -18.76
CA ASP A 114 -28.83 -2.50 -18.24
C ASP A 114 -28.85 -2.51 -16.72
N LYS A 115 -29.77 -3.26 -16.10
CA LYS A 115 -29.78 -3.47 -14.65
C LYS A 115 -28.45 -4.04 -14.16
N LYS A 116 -27.92 -5.06 -14.84
CA LYS A 116 -26.63 -5.66 -14.50
C LYS A 116 -25.47 -4.67 -14.61
N ASN A 117 -25.45 -3.84 -15.66
CA ASN A 117 -24.42 -2.82 -15.83
C ASN A 117 -24.50 -1.76 -14.74
N ILE A 118 -25.70 -1.30 -14.38
CA ILE A 118 -25.92 -0.33 -13.30
C ILE A 118 -25.43 -0.91 -11.97
N ILE A 119 -25.81 -2.16 -11.65
CA ILE A 119 -25.38 -2.83 -10.42
C ILE A 119 -23.84 -2.93 -10.37
N ASN A 120 -23.19 -3.35 -11.45
CA ASN A 120 -21.72 -3.42 -11.50
C ASN A 120 -21.07 -2.04 -11.29
N SER A 121 -21.62 -0.98 -11.89
CA SER A 121 -21.12 0.38 -11.69
C SER A 121 -21.32 0.86 -10.25
N MET A 122 -22.47 0.54 -9.66
CA MET A 122 -22.77 0.82 -8.26
C MET A 122 -21.76 0.13 -7.32
N ASP A 123 -21.42 -1.14 -7.59
CA ASP A 123 -20.42 -1.88 -6.81
C ASP A 123 -19.01 -1.25 -6.92
N LEU A 124 -18.65 -0.73 -8.09
CA LEU A 124 -17.38 -0.02 -8.29
C LEU A 124 -17.35 1.32 -7.55
N LEU A 125 -18.45 2.07 -7.58
CA LEU A 125 -18.57 3.35 -6.87
C LEU A 125 -18.58 3.13 -5.35
N LYS A 126 -19.27 2.09 -4.86
CA LYS A 126 -19.31 1.73 -3.43
C LYS A 126 -17.94 1.59 -2.81
N LYS A 127 -16.98 1.02 -3.56
CA LYS A 127 -15.58 0.88 -3.12
C LYS A 127 -14.83 2.21 -3.00
N GLN A 128 -15.26 3.25 -3.72
CA GLN A 128 -14.58 4.55 -3.74
C GLN A 128 -14.97 5.42 -2.54
N PHE A 129 -16.22 5.35 -2.09
CA PHE A 129 -16.73 6.16 -0.96
C PHE A 129 -16.74 5.45 0.40
N VAL A 130 -16.06 4.31 0.53
CA VAL A 130 -15.94 3.60 1.82
C VAL A 130 -15.30 4.49 2.88
N GLN A 131 -15.97 4.59 4.03
CA GLN A 131 -15.47 5.30 5.21
C GLN A 131 -15.36 4.35 6.39
N ILE A 132 -14.24 4.44 7.11
CA ILE A 132 -14.00 3.67 8.33
C ILE A 132 -14.06 4.60 9.52
N ASN A 133 -14.95 4.26 10.44
CA ASN A 133 -15.12 4.98 11.69
C ASN A 133 -14.15 4.46 12.75
N LYS A 134 -13.86 5.29 13.75
CA LYS A 134 -12.97 4.93 14.86
C LYS A 134 -13.45 3.67 15.60
N ASP A 135 -14.75 3.50 15.75
CA ASP A 135 -15.33 2.33 16.42
C ASP A 135 -14.98 1.03 15.71
N LYS A 136 -15.02 1.01 14.37
CA LYS A 136 -14.63 -0.15 13.56
C LYS A 136 -13.14 -0.47 13.73
N ILE A 137 -12.28 0.55 13.75
CA ILE A 137 -10.84 0.39 13.98
C ILE A 137 -10.57 -0.23 15.36
N GLU A 138 -11.26 0.24 16.40
CA GLU A 138 -11.11 -0.30 17.75
C GLU A 138 -11.63 -1.73 17.89
N LYS A 139 -12.71 -2.10 17.18
CA LYS A 139 -13.16 -3.50 17.09
C LYS A 139 -12.08 -4.40 16.46
N VAL A 140 -11.48 -3.97 15.35
CA VAL A 140 -10.40 -4.71 14.69
C VAL A 140 -9.17 -4.83 15.59
N LYS A 141 -8.75 -3.76 16.28
CA LYS A 141 -7.66 -3.80 17.27
C LYS A 141 -7.95 -4.77 18.42
N SER A 142 -9.19 -4.78 18.90
CA SER A 142 -9.65 -5.69 19.94
C SER A 142 -9.60 -7.15 19.47
N LEU A 143 -10.04 -7.42 18.25
CA LEU A 143 -9.96 -8.75 17.63
C LEU A 143 -8.52 -9.24 17.49
N ILE A 144 -7.63 -8.40 16.97
CA ILE A 144 -6.19 -8.71 16.84
C ILE A 144 -5.59 -9.09 18.19
N ARG A 145 -5.88 -8.29 19.24
CA ARG A 145 -5.39 -8.55 20.60
C ARG A 145 -5.98 -9.84 21.19
N ALA A 146 -7.29 -10.05 21.03
CA ALA A 146 -7.98 -11.25 21.52
C ALA A 146 -7.45 -12.52 20.85
N TYR A 147 -7.03 -12.44 19.58
CA TYR A 147 -6.39 -13.53 18.86
C TYR A 147 -4.92 -13.74 19.25
N GLY A 148 -4.35 -12.88 20.10
CA GLY A 148 -2.98 -12.95 20.59
C GLY A 148 -1.94 -12.33 19.64
N ALA A 149 -2.35 -11.65 18.58
CA ALA A 149 -1.45 -10.92 17.69
C ALA A 149 -1.16 -9.52 18.23
N THR A 150 -0.05 -8.94 17.78
CA THR A 150 0.40 -7.60 18.21
C THR A 150 0.03 -6.54 17.18
N TYR A 151 -0.41 -5.37 17.65
CA TYR A 151 -0.55 -4.19 16.81
C TYR A 151 0.12 -2.98 17.42
N TYR A 152 0.44 -2.00 16.57
CA TYR A 152 0.90 -0.69 16.99
C TYR A 152 0.37 0.42 16.09
N ASP A 153 0.26 1.62 16.66
CA ASP A 153 -0.03 2.85 15.92
C ASP A 153 1.29 3.52 15.50
N ALA A 154 1.43 3.83 14.21
CA ALA A 154 2.57 4.58 13.70
C ALA A 154 2.51 6.04 14.19
N PRO A 155 3.64 6.72 14.43
CA PRO A 155 3.62 8.15 14.76
C PRO A 155 3.22 9.03 13.56
N GLY A 156 3.47 8.55 12.35
CA GLY A 156 3.09 9.16 11.07
C GLY A 156 2.37 8.13 10.21
N GLU A 157 2.84 7.93 9.00
CA GLU A 157 2.29 6.93 8.09
C GLU A 157 2.84 5.53 8.42
N SER A 158 2.01 4.51 8.21
CA SER A 158 2.35 3.11 8.52
C SER A 158 3.40 2.52 7.58
N ASP A 159 3.45 2.99 6.33
CA ASP A 159 4.43 2.61 5.30
C ASP A 159 5.88 2.84 5.74
N GLU A 160 6.18 4.01 6.32
CA GLU A 160 7.50 4.39 6.83
C GLU A 160 7.97 3.40 7.91
N LEU A 161 7.08 3.12 8.87
CA LEU A 161 7.37 2.21 9.98
C LEU A 161 7.51 0.77 9.49
N CYS A 162 6.65 0.34 8.58
CA CYS A 162 6.70 -0.99 7.97
C CYS A 162 8.02 -1.21 7.22
N ALA A 163 8.42 -0.26 6.36
CA ALA A 163 9.67 -0.32 5.63
C ALA A 163 10.87 -0.33 6.58
N LEU A 164 10.87 0.52 7.60
CA LEU A 164 11.94 0.59 8.59
C LEU A 164 12.14 -0.75 9.32
N LEU A 165 11.07 -1.43 9.71
CA LEU A 165 11.15 -2.72 10.40
C LEU A 165 11.80 -3.81 9.53
N VAL A 166 11.48 -3.82 8.24
CA VAL A 166 12.08 -4.76 7.28
C VAL A 166 13.57 -4.44 7.08
N ILE A 167 13.91 -3.16 6.88
CA ILE A 167 15.30 -2.70 6.66
C ILE A 167 16.19 -3.00 7.87
N LYS A 168 15.68 -2.76 9.08
CA LYS A 168 16.37 -3.08 10.34
C LYS A 168 16.35 -4.57 10.70
N LYS A 169 15.81 -5.44 9.81
CA LYS A 169 15.73 -6.90 9.97
C LYS A 169 14.99 -7.33 11.25
N LYS A 170 14.04 -6.52 11.73
CA LYS A 170 13.16 -6.88 12.85
C LYS A 170 12.04 -7.82 12.40
N VAL A 171 11.61 -7.65 11.16
CA VAL A 171 10.63 -8.49 10.47
C VAL A 171 11.21 -8.96 9.14
N TRP A 172 10.65 -10.03 8.59
CA TRP A 172 11.15 -10.65 7.37
C TRP A 172 10.66 -9.94 6.11
N ALA A 173 9.38 -9.57 6.06
CA ALA A 173 8.75 -8.85 4.95
C ALA A 173 7.61 -7.94 5.44
N CYS A 174 7.20 -7.03 4.57
CA CYS A 174 6.00 -6.20 4.74
C CYS A 174 4.88 -6.69 3.82
N LEU A 175 3.68 -6.88 4.36
CA LEU A 175 2.46 -7.15 3.62
C LEU A 175 1.69 -5.84 3.41
N SER A 176 1.66 -5.35 2.16
CA SER A 176 1.00 -4.11 1.77
C SER A 176 0.83 -4.07 0.27
N GLU A 177 -0.24 -3.43 -0.22
CA GLU A 177 -0.43 -3.20 -1.66
C GLU A 177 0.29 -1.95 -2.16
N ASP A 178 0.89 -1.14 -1.28
CA ASP A 178 1.53 0.11 -1.65
C ASP A 178 2.90 -0.12 -2.30
N MET A 179 3.13 0.60 -3.41
CA MET A 179 4.37 0.57 -4.15
C MET A 179 5.43 1.50 -3.54
N ASP A 180 5.02 2.45 -2.70
CA ASP A 180 5.93 3.43 -2.09
C ASP A 180 6.92 2.75 -1.12
N LEU A 181 6.59 1.55 -0.61
CA LEU A 181 7.50 0.70 0.17
C LEU A 181 8.81 0.37 -0.56
N PHE A 182 8.78 0.22 -1.88
CA PHE A 182 9.99 -0.03 -2.68
C PHE A 182 10.89 1.21 -2.73
N VAL A 183 10.32 2.41 -2.67
CA VAL A 183 11.03 3.69 -2.65
C VAL A 183 11.80 3.87 -1.34
N TYR A 184 11.17 3.50 -0.22
CA TYR A 184 11.82 3.46 1.10
C TYR A 184 12.94 2.42 1.19
N GLY A 185 13.06 1.50 0.23
CA GLY A 185 14.06 0.44 0.22
C GLY A 185 13.65 -0.81 0.99
N CYS A 186 12.35 -1.08 1.11
CA CYS A 186 11.86 -2.30 1.71
C CYS A 186 12.35 -3.53 0.93
N THR A 187 13.10 -4.42 1.60
CA THR A 187 13.79 -5.52 0.90
C THR A 187 12.86 -6.62 0.39
N ARG A 188 11.72 -6.84 1.07
CA ARG A 188 10.73 -7.86 0.75
C ARG A 188 9.34 -7.30 0.98
N VAL A 189 8.53 -7.30 -0.07
CA VAL A 189 7.14 -6.85 -0.02
C VAL A 189 6.25 -8.00 -0.48
N LEU A 190 5.26 -8.34 0.33
CA LEU A 190 4.22 -9.32 0.05
C LEU A 190 2.98 -8.56 -0.41
N ARG A 191 2.41 -8.99 -1.53
CA ARG A 191 1.26 -8.35 -2.19
C ARG A 191 0.26 -9.39 -2.62
N TYR A 192 -0.97 -8.99 -2.86
CA TYR A 192 -2.07 -9.82 -3.32
C TYR A 192 -2.32 -11.02 -2.41
N LEU A 193 -2.42 -10.78 -1.10
CA LEU A 193 -2.83 -11.84 -0.17
C LEU A 193 -4.23 -12.34 -0.54
N SER A 194 -4.31 -13.64 -0.80
CA SER A 194 -5.55 -14.36 -1.04
C SER A 194 -5.88 -15.23 0.17
N LEU A 195 -7.00 -14.90 0.82
CA LEU A 195 -7.52 -15.69 1.95
C LEU A 195 -8.12 -17.03 1.51
N LEU A 196 -8.50 -17.17 0.24
CA LEU A 196 -9.13 -18.39 -0.29
C LEU A 196 -8.08 -19.41 -0.76
N SER A 197 -7.10 -18.96 -1.54
CA SER A 197 -6.04 -19.83 -2.10
C SER A 197 -4.81 -19.94 -1.20
N HIS A 198 -4.82 -19.29 -0.04
CA HIS A 198 -3.70 -19.26 0.92
C HIS A 198 -2.38 -18.89 0.24
N SER A 199 -2.41 -17.95 -0.69
CA SER A 199 -1.28 -17.56 -1.52
C SER A 199 -1.01 -16.07 -1.42
N VAL A 200 0.24 -15.69 -1.68
CA VAL A 200 0.69 -14.30 -1.69
C VAL A 200 1.80 -14.12 -2.71
N VAL A 201 1.92 -12.94 -3.30
CA VAL A 201 2.97 -12.61 -4.27
C VAL A 201 4.13 -11.93 -3.55
N LEU A 202 5.28 -12.58 -3.54
CA LEU A 202 6.53 -12.06 -2.99
C LEU A 202 7.28 -11.25 -4.04
N TYR A 203 7.60 -10.00 -3.69
CA TYR A 203 8.49 -9.11 -4.42
C TYR A 203 9.82 -9.01 -3.66
N SER A 204 10.90 -9.41 -4.31
CA SER A 204 12.27 -9.34 -3.78
C SER A 204 13.01 -8.14 -4.35
N MET A 205 13.27 -7.09 -3.55
CA MET A 205 13.93 -5.89 -4.09
C MET A 205 15.34 -6.15 -4.59
N LYS A 206 16.07 -7.04 -3.93
CA LYS A 206 17.43 -7.38 -4.36
C LYS A 206 17.43 -7.89 -5.80
N GLY A 207 16.54 -8.83 -6.11
CA GLY A 207 16.45 -9.38 -7.47
C GLY A 207 15.90 -8.35 -8.46
N ILE A 208 14.92 -7.53 -8.06
CA ILE A 208 14.38 -6.45 -8.91
C ILE A 208 15.51 -5.50 -9.34
N LEU A 209 16.37 -5.07 -8.40
CA LEU A 209 17.50 -4.20 -8.71
C LEU A 209 18.54 -4.87 -9.62
N GLU A 210 18.79 -6.17 -9.42
CA GLU A 210 19.69 -6.98 -10.25
C GLU A 210 19.17 -7.11 -11.69
N GLU A 211 17.89 -7.44 -11.88
CA GLU A 211 17.23 -7.55 -13.18
C GLU A 211 17.10 -6.20 -13.90
N LEU A 212 16.89 -5.11 -13.16
CA LEU A 212 16.84 -3.75 -13.72
C LEU A 212 18.22 -3.10 -13.92
N HIS A 213 19.30 -3.75 -13.47
CA HIS A 213 20.68 -3.25 -13.54
C HIS A 213 20.85 -1.83 -12.97
N MET A 214 20.24 -1.57 -11.82
CA MET A 214 20.27 -0.27 -11.15
C MET A 214 20.45 -0.39 -9.65
N GLU A 215 20.98 0.64 -9.02
CA GLU A 215 21.10 0.70 -7.56
C GLU A 215 19.80 1.21 -6.91
N GLN A 216 19.61 0.92 -5.61
CA GLN A 216 18.44 1.41 -4.86
C GLN A 216 18.28 2.93 -4.92
N LYS A 217 19.40 3.67 -4.93
CA LYS A 217 19.39 5.13 -5.05
C LYS A 217 18.79 5.57 -6.39
N GLU A 218 19.23 4.94 -7.48
CA GLU A 218 18.76 5.22 -8.83
C GLU A 218 17.29 4.83 -9.01
N PHE A 219 16.88 3.68 -8.46
CA PHE A 219 15.49 3.23 -8.46
C PHE A 219 14.58 4.25 -7.75
N LYS A 220 15.00 4.73 -6.58
CA LYS A 220 14.28 5.77 -5.83
C LYS A 220 14.16 7.06 -6.65
N GLU A 221 15.25 7.50 -7.28
CA GLU A 221 15.26 8.70 -8.12
C GLU A 221 14.30 8.58 -9.31
N ILE A 222 14.30 7.45 -10.01
CA ILE A 222 13.35 7.14 -11.09
C ILE A 222 11.91 7.19 -10.58
N CYS A 223 11.66 6.59 -9.43
CA CYS A 223 10.34 6.51 -8.82
C CYS A 223 9.78 7.89 -8.45
N VAL A 224 10.58 8.71 -7.75
CA VAL A 224 10.21 10.08 -7.36
C VAL A 224 9.98 10.96 -8.59
N LEU A 225 10.83 10.85 -9.60
CA LEU A 225 10.70 11.60 -10.86
C LEU A 225 9.45 11.19 -11.65
N SER A 226 9.04 9.92 -11.57
CA SER A 226 7.94 9.38 -12.37
C SER A 226 6.54 9.70 -11.85
N GLY A 227 6.44 10.30 -10.67
CA GLY A 227 5.16 10.61 -10.02
C GLY A 227 4.95 9.80 -8.75
N THR A 228 4.95 10.46 -7.59
CA THR A 228 4.57 9.88 -6.29
C THR A 228 3.34 10.61 -5.75
N ASP A 229 2.73 10.08 -4.69
CA ASP A 229 1.61 10.74 -4.00
C ASP A 229 1.98 12.13 -3.44
N TYR A 230 3.27 12.52 -3.47
CA TYR A 230 3.81 13.79 -2.98
C TYR A 230 4.09 14.84 -4.07
N ASN A 231 4.03 14.49 -5.37
CA ASN A 231 4.30 15.42 -6.47
C ASN A 231 3.10 15.65 -7.41
N ILE A 232 1.88 15.41 -6.92
CA ILE A 232 0.62 15.44 -7.68
C ILE A 232 0.40 16.75 -8.46
N ASN A 233 1.00 17.87 -8.02
CA ASN A 233 0.85 19.17 -8.67
C ASN A 233 1.82 19.42 -9.84
N SER A 234 2.76 18.51 -10.12
CA SER A 234 3.46 18.52 -11.39
C SER A 234 2.67 17.76 -12.46
N ASP A 235 1.39 18.10 -12.61
CA ASP A 235 0.78 18.20 -13.95
C ASP A 235 1.47 19.35 -14.71
N CYS A 236 2.81 19.31 -14.77
CA CYS A 236 3.59 20.16 -15.62
C CYS A 236 3.41 19.59 -17.02
N GLN A 237 2.35 20.06 -17.68
CA GLN A 237 2.35 20.26 -19.12
C GLN A 237 3.52 21.20 -19.49
N THR A 238 4.76 20.78 -19.28
CA THR A 238 5.86 21.31 -20.09
C THR A 238 5.56 20.83 -21.50
N GLY A 239 5.41 21.75 -22.45
CA GLY A 239 4.82 21.54 -23.78
C GLY A 239 5.49 20.48 -24.70
N ARG A 240 6.26 19.52 -24.19
CA ARG A 240 6.84 18.38 -24.90
C ARG A 240 6.91 17.09 -24.06
N GLY A 241 5.77 16.62 -23.54
CA GLY A 241 5.56 15.23 -23.13
C GLY A 241 5.26 15.01 -21.64
N PHE A 242 4.31 14.13 -21.36
CA PHE A 242 3.95 13.74 -20.00
C PHE A 242 5.13 13.08 -19.26
N ILE A 243 5.42 13.54 -18.05
CA ILE A 243 6.28 12.83 -17.10
C ILE A 243 5.61 11.48 -16.84
N ASN A 244 6.28 10.41 -17.24
CA ASN A 244 5.77 9.06 -17.16
C ASN A 244 6.95 8.13 -16.89
N LEU A 245 6.75 7.13 -16.05
CA LEU A 245 7.72 6.09 -15.74
C LEU A 245 8.43 5.55 -16.98
N ASN A 246 7.71 5.31 -18.08
CA ASN A 246 8.31 4.82 -19.32
C ASN A 246 9.30 5.82 -19.95
N ASN A 247 9.02 7.12 -19.87
CA ASN A 247 9.91 8.16 -20.38
C ASN A 247 11.12 8.32 -19.46
N THR A 248 10.90 8.32 -18.15
CA THR A 248 11.98 8.35 -17.15
C THR A 248 12.94 7.19 -17.34
N LEU A 249 12.44 5.97 -17.53
CA LEU A 249 13.27 4.80 -17.80
C LEU A 249 14.05 4.90 -19.12
N LYS A 250 13.48 5.51 -20.16
CA LYS A 250 14.21 5.79 -21.41
C LYS A 250 15.37 6.76 -21.19
N TYR A 251 15.14 7.84 -20.42
CA TYR A 251 16.21 8.77 -20.06
C TYR A 251 17.28 8.12 -19.18
N PHE A 252 16.87 7.25 -18.26
CA PHE A 252 17.80 6.49 -17.42
C PHE A 252 18.70 5.55 -18.23
N ARG A 253 18.17 4.89 -19.26
CA ARG A 253 18.99 4.09 -20.19
C ARG A 253 20.03 4.95 -20.91
N LYS A 254 19.64 6.12 -21.42
CA LYS A 254 20.56 7.09 -22.04
C LYS A 254 21.64 7.59 -21.05
N PHE A 255 21.25 7.82 -19.80
CA PHE A 255 22.19 8.19 -18.74
C PHE A 255 23.24 7.08 -18.53
N LYS A 256 22.83 5.82 -18.41
CA LYS A 256 23.75 4.68 -18.29
C LYS A 256 24.68 4.54 -19.51
N GLU A 257 24.17 4.78 -20.72
CA GLU A 257 24.99 4.79 -21.95
C GLU A 257 26.03 5.92 -21.97
N SER A 258 25.70 7.08 -21.41
CA SER A 258 26.61 8.24 -21.37
C SER A 258 27.83 8.04 -20.47
N LYS A 259 27.82 7.04 -19.58
CA LYS A 259 28.87 6.75 -18.59
C LYS A 259 29.33 7.99 -17.82
N SER A 260 28.44 8.95 -17.60
CA SER A 260 28.79 10.18 -16.90
C SER A 260 29.08 9.90 -15.42
N HIS A 261 30.00 10.65 -14.81
CA HIS A 261 30.27 10.58 -13.37
C HIS A 261 29.26 11.36 -12.51
N LEU A 262 28.28 12.01 -13.15
CA LEU A 262 27.25 12.82 -12.51
C LEU A 262 26.14 11.94 -11.94
N SER A 263 25.40 12.43 -10.95
CA SER A 263 24.16 11.78 -10.53
C SER A 263 23.09 11.86 -11.63
N PHE A 264 22.11 10.95 -11.59
CA PHE A 264 21.05 10.91 -12.60
C PHE A 264 20.28 12.23 -12.68
N TYR A 265 19.99 12.87 -11.53
CA TYR A 265 19.32 14.16 -11.48
C TYR A 265 20.15 15.32 -12.04
N GLU A 266 21.46 15.38 -11.73
CA GLU A 266 22.35 16.39 -12.29
C GLU A 266 22.50 16.23 -13.80
N TRP A 267 22.65 14.99 -14.27
CA TRP A 267 22.71 14.70 -15.70
C TRP A 267 21.42 15.10 -16.41
N LEU A 268 20.26 14.77 -15.83
CA LEU A 268 18.96 15.17 -16.36
C LEU A 268 18.84 16.69 -16.43
N HIS A 269 19.20 17.42 -15.37
CA HIS A 269 19.09 18.88 -15.33
C HIS A 269 20.02 19.58 -16.34
N LEU A 270 21.25 19.08 -16.51
CA LEU A 270 22.23 19.67 -17.44
C LEU A 270 21.97 19.30 -18.89
N THR A 271 21.45 18.10 -19.14
CA THR A 271 21.28 17.55 -20.50
C THR A 271 19.87 17.76 -21.04
N THR A 272 18.88 17.99 -20.17
CA THR A 272 17.47 18.06 -20.55
C THR A 272 16.68 19.09 -19.73
N ASN A 273 15.59 19.61 -20.31
CA ASN A 273 14.61 20.42 -19.57
C ASN A 273 13.52 19.53 -18.93
N TYR A 274 13.84 18.28 -18.59
CA TYR A 274 12.86 17.30 -18.08
C TYR A 274 12.52 17.53 -16.59
N ILE A 275 13.40 18.21 -15.84
CA ILE A 275 13.17 18.60 -14.45
C ILE A 275 12.80 20.08 -14.41
N SER A 276 11.60 20.39 -13.91
CA SER A 276 11.11 21.77 -13.76
C SER A 276 11.55 22.40 -12.44
N ASP A 277 11.51 21.62 -11.35
CA ASP A 277 11.84 22.06 -10.00
C ASP A 277 12.72 21.01 -9.30
N PHE A 278 14.04 21.27 -9.33
CA PHE A 278 15.05 20.40 -8.72
C PHE A 278 14.96 20.41 -7.18
N GLU A 279 14.63 21.55 -6.56
CA GLU A 279 14.58 21.68 -5.10
C GLU A 279 13.41 20.90 -4.51
N LEU A 280 12.24 20.94 -5.15
CA LEU A 280 11.09 20.14 -4.73
C LEU A 280 11.38 18.64 -4.85
N LEU A 281 12.01 18.23 -5.95
CA LEU A 281 12.37 16.84 -6.20
C LEU A 281 13.37 16.31 -5.16
N ASP A 282 14.37 17.11 -4.80
CA ASP A 282 15.36 16.74 -3.78
C ASP A 282 14.72 16.68 -2.37
N LYS A 283 13.81 17.62 -2.04
CA LYS A 283 13.03 17.56 -0.80
C LYS A 283 12.21 16.27 -0.70
N ILE A 284 11.50 15.89 -1.76
CA ILE A 284 10.72 14.64 -1.80
C ILE A 284 11.65 13.42 -1.70
N ASN A 285 12.77 13.42 -2.43
CA ASN A 285 13.76 12.33 -2.38
C ASN A 285 14.37 12.15 -0.97
N ASN A 286 14.56 13.25 -0.24
CA ASN A 286 15.00 13.25 1.14
C ASN A 286 13.90 12.79 2.12
N MET A 287 12.62 12.98 1.79
CA MET A 287 11.49 12.47 2.60
C MET A 287 11.48 10.94 2.69
N PHE A 288 11.88 10.25 1.63
CA PHE A 288 12.01 8.79 1.59
C PHE A 288 13.30 8.26 2.23
N ASP A 289 14.21 9.14 2.68
CA ASP A 289 15.45 8.72 3.34
C ASP A 289 15.22 8.47 4.84
N LEU A 290 14.90 7.21 5.17
CA LEU A 290 14.66 6.75 6.53
C LEU A 290 15.91 6.86 7.43
N ASN A 291 17.12 6.97 6.89
CA ASN A 291 18.34 7.12 7.70
C ASN A 291 18.54 8.57 8.16
N LYS A 292 18.14 9.55 7.33
CA LYS A 292 18.19 10.98 7.68
C LYS A 292 17.06 11.38 8.61
N LYS A 293 15.89 10.74 8.48
CA LYS A 293 14.82 10.74 9.48
C LYS A 293 15.25 9.92 10.71
N ASN A 294 16.31 10.36 11.39
CA ASN A 294 16.63 9.96 12.76
C ASN A 294 15.59 10.55 13.71
N ILE A 295 14.34 10.12 13.54
CA ILE A 295 13.29 10.48 14.47
C ILE A 295 13.50 9.55 15.66
N GLU A 296 13.98 10.11 16.77
CA GLU A 296 14.20 9.39 18.03
C GLU A 296 12.97 8.54 18.43
N SER A 297 11.76 8.98 18.07
CA SER A 297 10.52 8.24 18.27
C SER A 297 10.50 6.88 17.56
N PHE A 298 10.93 6.81 16.29
CA PHE A 298 11.00 5.55 15.54
C PHE A 298 12.14 4.64 16.03
N GLN A 299 13.26 5.20 16.48
CA GLN A 299 14.35 4.41 17.06
C GLN A 299 13.95 3.79 18.41
N HIS A 300 13.26 4.55 19.27
CA HIS A 300 12.72 4.02 20.53
C HIS A 300 11.68 2.92 20.26
N PHE A 301 10.82 3.15 19.27
CA PHE A 301 9.79 2.20 18.89
C PHE A 301 10.38 0.89 18.36
N THR A 302 11.31 0.95 17.41
CA THR A 302 12.00 -0.24 16.85
C THR A 302 12.81 -1.03 17.87
N LYS A 303 13.26 -0.41 18.97
CA LYS A 303 13.92 -1.10 20.09
C LYS A 303 12.94 -1.85 21.00
N ASN A 304 11.73 -1.32 21.18
CA ASN A 304 10.76 -1.80 22.16
C ASN A 304 9.61 -2.63 21.58
N ILE A 305 9.51 -2.76 20.25
CA ILE A 305 8.53 -3.63 19.62
C ILE A 305 8.73 -5.07 20.10
N LYS A 306 7.65 -5.64 20.63
CA LYS A 306 7.53 -7.06 20.94
C LYS A 306 6.66 -7.68 19.86
N ILE A 307 7.23 -8.65 19.14
CA ILE A 307 6.57 -9.40 18.09
C ILE A 307 6.16 -10.71 18.73
N MET A 308 4.85 -10.94 18.90
CA MET A 308 4.36 -12.08 19.67
C MET A 308 3.14 -12.70 19.01
N ASN A 309 3.04 -14.02 19.16
CA ASN A 309 1.84 -14.79 18.85
C ASN A 309 1.35 -15.41 20.18
N GLY A 310 0.65 -14.59 20.97
CA GLY A 310 0.18 -14.92 22.31
C GLY A 310 -0.94 -15.96 22.34
N PRO A 311 -1.45 -16.35 23.52
CA PRO A 311 -2.61 -17.24 23.60
C PRO A 311 -3.86 -16.57 23.02
N ILE A 312 -4.72 -17.36 22.37
CA ILE A 312 -6.03 -16.91 21.88
C ILE A 312 -7.00 -16.85 23.07
N ILE A 313 -7.63 -15.70 23.28
CA ILE A 313 -8.67 -15.49 24.28
C ILE A 313 -10.02 -15.76 23.62
N LEU A 314 -10.41 -17.03 23.55
CA LEU A 314 -11.60 -17.47 22.81
C LEU A 314 -12.89 -16.75 23.24
N ASN A 315 -13.05 -16.43 24.53
CA ASN A 315 -14.24 -15.73 25.02
C ASN A 315 -14.35 -14.31 24.45
N GLU A 316 -13.24 -13.58 24.35
CA GLU A 316 -13.23 -12.24 23.76
C GLU A 316 -13.50 -12.29 22.26
N VAL A 317 -12.86 -13.23 21.55
CA VAL A 317 -13.11 -13.43 20.12
C VAL A 317 -14.59 -13.75 19.88
N LYS A 318 -15.19 -14.65 20.69
CA LYS A 318 -16.62 -14.97 20.59
C LYS A 318 -17.52 -13.78 20.83
N ASN A 319 -17.21 -12.93 21.82
CA ASN A 319 -18.00 -11.75 22.10
C ASN A 319 -17.94 -10.72 20.97
N ILE A 320 -16.75 -10.51 20.39
CA ILE A 320 -16.55 -9.55 19.28
C ILE A 320 -17.28 -10.04 18.02
N MET A 321 -17.13 -11.32 17.67
CA MET A 321 -17.71 -11.87 16.44
C MET A 321 -19.20 -12.19 16.56
N LYS A 322 -19.78 -12.20 17.77
CA LYS A 322 -21.22 -12.40 17.98
C LYS A 322 -22.07 -11.33 17.29
N GLU A 323 -21.54 -10.12 17.17
CA GLU A 323 -22.23 -9.01 16.51
C GLU A 323 -22.36 -9.22 14.98
N GLU A 324 -21.57 -10.12 14.40
CA GLU A 324 -21.55 -10.45 12.98
C GLU A 324 -22.23 -11.82 12.70
N ASP A 325 -23.07 -12.31 13.62
CA ASP A 325 -23.73 -13.64 13.56
C ASP A 325 -22.76 -14.81 13.26
N PHE A 326 -21.50 -14.66 13.65
CA PHE A 326 -20.45 -15.60 13.28
C PHE A 326 -20.59 -16.93 14.03
N ILE A 327 -20.66 -18.03 13.28
CA ILE A 327 -20.72 -19.38 13.84
C ILE A 327 -19.30 -19.91 13.99
N PHE A 328 -18.86 -20.07 15.23
CA PHE A 328 -17.64 -20.79 15.56
C PHE A 328 -17.89 -22.29 15.38
N VAL A 329 -17.51 -22.85 14.23
CA VAL A 329 -17.52 -24.30 13.96
C VAL A 329 -16.29 -24.96 14.55
#